data_AF-A0A7W1I3N8-F1
#
_entry.id   AF-A0A7W1I3N8-F1
#
_cell.length_a   1.000
_cell.length_b   1.000
_cell.length_c   1.000
_cell.angle_alpha   90.00
_cell.angle_beta   90.00
_cell.angle_gamma   90.00
#
_symmetry.space_group_name_H-M   'P 1'
#
loop_
_entity.id
_entity.type
_entity.pdbx_description
1 polymer ?
#
loop_
_entity_poly.entity_id
_entity_poly.type
_entity_poly.pdbx_seq_one_letter_code
_entity_poly.pdbx_strand_id
1 'polypeptide(L)' 'MKNPDTGKRVSRLNPASEWMRKEVPHLRIVSDELWADAKQRQEKGRKAIRTAGNPRGARRPHYLFSGLTKCGVCGAGSS' A
#
# COMPACT_ATOMS: atom_id res chain seq x y z
N MET A 1 23.69 6.85 -17.60
CA MET A 1 24.94 6.79 -18.39
C MET A 1 24.84 5.65 -19.40
N LYS A 2 25.10 5.89 -20.69
CA LYS A 2 25.09 4.83 -21.71
C LYS A 2 26.34 3.98 -21.46
N ASN A 3 26.20 2.67 -21.33
CA ASN A 3 27.35 1.80 -21.18
C ASN A 3 28.17 1.87 -22.50
N PRO A 4 29.45 2.26 -22.46
CA PRO A 4 30.24 2.48 -23.67
C PRO A 4 30.49 1.19 -24.46
N ASP A 5 30.57 0.05 -23.78
CA ASP A 5 30.89 -1.24 -24.40
C ASP A 5 29.66 -1.94 -24.99
N THR A 6 28.49 -1.75 -24.38
CA THR A 6 27.25 -2.43 -24.79
C THR A 6 26.24 -1.51 -25.49
N GLY A 7 26.48 -0.20 -25.49
CA GLY A 7 25.60 0.81 -26.06
C GLY A 7 24.25 0.97 -25.36
N LYS A 8 23.95 0.18 -24.32
CA LYS A 8 22.66 0.20 -23.62
C LYS A 8 22.59 1.30 -22.57
N ARG A 9 21.44 1.96 -22.45
CA ARG A 9 21.11 2.86 -21.34
C ARG A 9 20.41 2.06 -20.26
N VAL A 10 20.97 2.05 -19.05
CA VAL A 10 20.31 1.50 -17.86
C VAL A 10 19.85 2.67 -17.00
N SER A 11 18.55 2.74 -16.72
CA SER A 11 18.02 3.66 -15.72
C SER A 11 18.40 3.13 -14.34
N ARG A 12 19.25 3.86 -13.61
CA ARG A 12 19.60 3.56 -12.23
C ARG A 12 18.96 4.62 -11.36
N LEU A 13 18.20 4.19 -10.36
CA LEU A 13 17.68 5.08 -9.33
C LEU A 13 18.86 5.57 -8.48
N ASN A 14 18.86 6.86 -8.16
CA ASN A 14 19.83 7.40 -7.21
C ASN A 14 19.61 6.75 -5.83
N PRO A 15 20.68 6.47 -5.07
CA PRO A 15 20.54 6.02 -3.70
C PRO A 15 19.81 7.07 -2.85
N ALA A 16 19.14 6.64 -1.78
CA ALA A 16 18.32 7.52 -0.95
C ALA A 16 19.09 8.67 -0.29
N SER A 17 20.41 8.50 -0.11
CA SER A 17 21.33 9.53 0.38
C SER A 17 21.50 10.71 -0.58
N GLU A 18 21.27 10.49 -1.88
CA GLU A 18 21.36 11.51 -2.92
C GLU A 18 19.98 12.14 -3.23
N TRP A 19 18.92 11.73 -2.52
CA TRP A 19 17.60 12.30 -2.74
C TRP A 19 17.49 13.68 -2.11
N MET A 20 17.32 14.70 -2.95
CA MET A 20 16.94 16.04 -2.51
C MET A 20 15.43 16.10 -2.25
N ARG A 21 15.06 16.53 -1.04
CA ARG A 21 13.66 16.76 -0.66
C ARG A 21 13.49 18.24 -0.34
N LYS A 22 12.41 18.85 -0.81
CA LYS A 22 12.06 20.25 -0.53
C LYS A 22 10.60 20.32 -0.15
N GLU A 23 10.30 21.01 0.94
CA GLU A 23 8.92 21.29 1.33
C GLU A 23 8.33 22.38 0.43
N VAL A 24 7.14 22.12 -0.10
CA VAL A 24 6.38 23.04 -0.97
C VAL A 24 4.94 23.18 -0.49
N PRO A 25 4.70 23.84 0.66
CA PRO A 25 3.36 23.89 1.28
C PRO A 25 2.27 24.50 0.38
N HIS A 26 2.64 25.39 -0.54
CA HIS A 26 1.72 26.05 -1.47
C HIS A 26 1.22 25.13 -2.62
N LEU A 27 1.87 23.98 -2.85
CA LEU A 27 1.41 22.97 -3.83
C LEU A 27 0.60 21.85 -3.17
N ARG A 28 0.27 22.00 -1.89
CA ARG A 28 -0.44 21.00 -1.11
C ARG A 28 -1.90 20.92 -1.57
N ILE A 29 -2.35 19.72 -1.92
CA ILE A 29 -3.74 19.46 -2.35
C ILE A 29 -4.65 19.21 -1.14
N VAL A 30 -4.13 18.56 -0.09
CA VAL A 30 -4.86 18.20 1.14
C VAL A 30 -4.01 18.49 2.37
N SER A 31 -4.61 18.75 3.53
CA SER A 31 -3.86 19.01 4.76
C SER A 31 -2.92 17.86 5.14
N ASP A 32 -1.85 18.18 5.87
CA ASP A 32 -0.91 17.15 6.38
C ASP A 32 -1.61 16.16 7.30
N GLU A 33 -2.57 16.64 8.10
CA GLU A 33 -3.38 15.82 8.99
C GLU A 33 -4.18 14.78 8.20
N LEU A 34 -4.90 15.20 7.15
CA LEU A 34 -5.69 14.30 6.32
C LEU A 34 -4.78 13.30 5.57
N TRP A 35 -3.62 13.77 5.10
CA TRP A 35 -2.63 12.90 4.47
C TRP A 35 -2.11 11.84 5.46
N ALA A 36 -1.71 12.25 6.66
CA ALA A 36 -1.20 11.35 7.70
C ALA A 36 -2.24 10.28 8.09
N ASP A 37 -3.49 10.70 8.30
CA ASP A 37 -4.60 9.79 8.60
C ASP A 37 -4.82 8.77 7.48
N ALA A 38 -4.82 9.22 6.23
CA ALA A 38 -4.96 8.33 5.07
C ALA A 38 -3.81 7.33 4.98
N LYS A 39 -2.56 7.78 5.18
CA LYS A 39 -1.39 6.90 5.20
C LYS A 39 -1.46 5.87 6.32
N GLN A 40 -1.91 6.25 7.51
CA GLN A 40 -2.08 5.32 8.63
C GLN A 40 -3.12 4.23 8.30
N ARG A 41 -4.25 4.61 7.68
CA ARG A 41 -5.27 3.64 7.23
C ARG A 41 -4.74 2.69 6.16
N GLN A 42 -3.98 3.21 5.19
CA GLN A 42 -3.34 2.40 4.13
C GLN A 42 -2.35 1.38 4.70
N GLU A 43 -1.52 1.78 5.67
CA GLU A 43 -0.56 0.86 6.30
C GLU A 43 -1.27 -0.28 7.04
N LYS A 44 -2.39 -0.02 7.72
CA LYS A 44 -3.22 -1.07 8.33
C LYS A 44 -3.74 -2.05 7.29
N GLY A 45 -4.25 -1.55 6.16
CA GLY A 45 -4.70 -2.40 5.04
C GLY A 45 -3.57 -3.22 4.40
N ARG A 46 -2.40 -2.62 4.15
CA ARG A 46 -1.23 -3.33 3.58
C ARG A 46 -0.69 -4.41 4.51
N LYS A 47 -0.67 -4.16 5.83
CA LYS A 47 -0.29 -5.19 6.81
C LYS A 47 -1.25 -6.37 6.74
N ALA A 48 -2.56 -6.13 6.65
CA ALA A 48 -3.53 -7.22 6.48
C ALA A 48 -3.26 -8.06 5.20
N ILE A 49 -2.92 -7.42 4.07
CA ILE A 49 -2.53 -8.11 2.83
C ILE A 49 -1.26 -8.95 3.02
N ARG A 50 -0.22 -8.35 3.61
CA ARG A 50 1.11 -8.96 3.72
C ARG A 50 1.12 -10.15 4.67
N THR A 51 0.34 -10.07 5.76
CA THR A 51 0.27 -11.14 6.77
C THR A 51 -0.66 -12.27 6.34
N ALA A 52 -1.71 -11.99 5.55
CA ALA A 52 -2.66 -13.02 5.10
C ALA A 52 -2.20 -13.80 3.84
N GLY A 53 -1.12 -13.38 3.18
CA GLY A 53 -0.62 -14.01 1.94
C GLY A 53 -1.58 -13.93 0.74
N ASN A 54 -2.76 -13.33 0.92
CA ASN A 54 -3.84 -13.32 -0.07
C ASN A 54 -4.37 -11.89 -0.26
N PRO A 55 -4.17 -11.28 -1.44
CA PRO A 55 -4.73 -9.97 -1.79
C PRO A 55 -6.26 -9.91 -1.69
N ARG A 56 -6.95 -11.06 -1.72
CA ARG A 56 -8.41 -11.14 -1.53
C ARG A 56 -8.85 -10.77 -0.12
N GLY A 57 -8.01 -10.98 0.90
CA GLY A 57 -8.33 -10.63 2.30
C GLY A 57 -8.41 -9.12 2.56
N ALA A 58 -7.89 -8.30 1.65
CA ALA A 58 -8.04 -6.84 1.71
C ALA A 58 -9.07 -6.29 0.74
N ARG A 59 -9.78 -7.14 0.00
CA ARG A 59 -10.96 -6.69 -0.74
C ARG A 59 -12.04 -6.39 0.28
N ARG A 60 -12.67 -5.22 0.12
CA ARG A 60 -13.86 -4.88 0.88
C ARG A 60 -14.93 -5.96 0.60
N PRO A 61 -15.53 -6.56 1.64
CA PRO A 61 -16.59 -7.54 1.43
C PRO A 61 -17.75 -6.90 0.64
N HIS A 62 -18.28 -7.66 -0.33
CA HIS A 62 -19.41 -7.22 -1.15
C HIS A 62 -20.73 -7.19 -0.36
N TYR A 63 -20.86 -8.08 0.63
CA TYR A 63 -22.03 -8.18 1.48
C TYR A 63 -21.69 -7.81 2.92
N LEU A 64 -22.66 -7.23 3.62
CA LEU A 64 -22.47 -6.66 4.96
C LEU A 64 -21.87 -7.66 5.97
N PHE A 65 -22.24 -8.93 5.87
CA PHE A 65 -21.86 -9.96 6.84
C PHE A 65 -20.72 -10.88 6.38
N SER A 66 -20.18 -10.72 5.18
CA SER A 66 -19.07 -11.55 4.69
C SER A 66 -17.86 -11.44 5.61
N GLY A 67 -17.38 -12.58 6.11
CA GLY A 67 -16.27 -12.67 7.06
C GLY A 67 -16.60 -12.28 8.51
N LEU A 68 -17.85 -11.89 8.83
CA LEU A 68 -18.28 -11.55 10.19
C LEU A 68 -19.08 -12.67 10.87
N THR A 69 -19.69 -13.55 10.08
CA THR A 69 -20.54 -14.64 10.58
C THR A 69 -19.83 -16.00 10.55
N LYS A 70 -20.04 -16.78 11.61
CA LYS A 70 -19.53 -18.17 11.74
C LYS A 70 -20.66 -19.11 12.15
N CYS A 71 -20.60 -20.36 11.68
CA CYS A 71 -21.54 -21.39 12.10
C CYS A 71 -21.34 -21.71 13.59
N GLY A 72 -22.42 -21.68 14.39
CA GLY A 72 -22.37 -22.03 15.81
C GLY A 72 -22.12 -23.52 16.10
N VAL A 73 -22.31 -24.38 15.09
CA VAL A 73 -22.13 -25.84 15.21
C VAL A 73 -20.74 -26.28 14.76
N CYS A 74 -20.31 -25.85 13.57
CA CYS A 74 -19.04 -26.31 12.98
C CYS A 74 -17.94 -25.24 12.92
N GLY A 75 -18.24 -23.98 13.27
CA GLY A 75 -17.26 -22.89 13.26
C GLY A 75 -16.85 -22.38 11.87
N ALA A 76 -17.33 -23.00 10.78
CA ALA A 76 -17.02 -22.58 9.42
C ALA A 76 -17.58 -21.17 9.14
N GLY A 77 -16.77 -20.35 8.46
CA GLY A 77 -17.17 -19.01 7.99
C GLY A 77 -17.94 -19.10 6.67
N SER A 78 -18.95 -18.24 6.50
CA SER A 78 -19.59 -18.02 5.20
C SER A 78 -18.71 -17.10 4.36
N SER A 79 -18.35 -17.54 3.14
CA SER A 79 -17.53 -16.76 2.19
C SER A 79 -18.32 -15.61 1.58
#